data_AF-A0A7J4AEK4-F1
#
_entry.id   AF-A0A7J4AEK4-F1
#
_cell.length_a   1.000
_cell.length_b   1.000
_cell.length_c   1.000
_cell.angle_alpha   90.00
_cell.angle_beta   90.00
_cell.angle_gamma   90.00
#
_symmetry.space_group_name_H-M   'P 1'
#
loop_
_entity.id
_entity.type
_entity.pdbx_description
1 polymer ?
#
loop_
_entity_poly.entity_id
_entity_poly.type
_entity_poly.pdbx_seq_one_letter_code
_entity_poly.pdbx_strand_id
1 'polypeptide(L)'
;MKNDLCDKCNVRLIRTKENNLVCPNCGLVYSSEILMTTENGESLEKIFPTLPLGSKITRSSSGLFLDVLNKPLVPKEQVKFNMLKRIDDKMKIYEASSILNSRLLNTLNKISSELNLSKKHIADTAILFSKAIKTLKNFNNLKFTYTTIFAACLFLILRFEATNKVVNLTEITKMFEKYGHRVSKSKIGWCAFLINKNVLNNFIGFEKLIKLYIERYTTLLANSEITSNKLKMRKIESNSVFFISLVKKEALNLLNRINTQEIQGRNPYIIAAALIYLANKKVSKEMKVRPPLSLQDIANVCNLKRFSIRDNAIYLYEKLKNAI
;
A
#
# COMPACT_ATOMS: atom_id res chain seq x y z
N MET A 1 11.15 -21.00 31.09
CA MET A 1 10.67 -22.39 31.16
C MET A 1 10.97 -22.90 32.56
N LYS A 2 9.99 -22.84 33.46
CA LYS A 2 10.11 -23.29 34.86
C LYS A 2 8.96 -24.29 35.12
N ASN A 3 9.36 -25.53 35.41
CA ASN A 3 8.66 -26.68 35.97
C ASN A 3 7.17 -26.90 35.63
N ASP A 4 6.93 -27.80 34.65
CA ASP A 4 5.62 -28.42 34.36
C ASP A 4 5.18 -29.46 35.43
N LEU A 5 5.88 -29.55 36.57
CA LEU A 5 5.71 -30.60 37.58
C LEU A 5 5.19 -30.02 38.89
N CYS A 6 4.29 -30.74 39.55
CA CYS A 6 3.76 -30.36 40.84
C CYS A 6 4.81 -30.53 41.95
N ASP A 7 5.09 -29.48 42.70
CA ASP A 7 6.07 -29.45 43.81
C ASP A 7 5.84 -30.54 44.87
N LYS A 8 4.59 -30.97 45.06
CA LYS A 8 4.24 -32.01 46.05
C LYS A 8 4.24 -33.44 45.53
N CYS A 9 3.96 -33.63 44.25
CA CYS A 9 3.70 -34.97 43.70
C CYS A 9 4.68 -35.36 42.61
N ASN A 10 5.49 -34.41 42.11
CA ASN A 10 6.30 -34.55 40.90
C ASN A 10 5.52 -35.08 39.69
N VAL A 11 4.20 -34.90 39.67
CA VAL A 11 3.32 -35.26 38.55
C VAL A 11 3.13 -34.04 37.66
N ARG A 12 3.05 -34.27 36.35
CA ARG A 12 2.85 -33.22 35.36
C ARG A 12 1.51 -32.50 35.58
N LEU A 13 1.54 -31.17 35.57
CA LEU A 13 0.35 -30.34 35.72
C LEU A 13 -0.50 -30.40 34.46
N ILE A 14 -1.82 -30.48 34.64
CA ILE A 14 -2.80 -30.44 33.55
C ILE A 14 -3.46 -29.06 33.49
N ARG A 15 -3.81 -28.62 32.28
CA ARG A 15 -4.47 -27.33 32.07
C ARG A 15 -5.98 -27.53 32.06
N THR A 16 -6.68 -26.82 32.93
CA THR A 16 -8.15 -26.83 33.01
C THR A 16 -8.76 -25.87 31.99
N LYS A 17 -10.08 -26.00 31.74
CA LYS A 17 -10.82 -25.12 30.80
C LYS A 17 -10.74 -23.64 31.15
N GLU A 18 -10.52 -23.33 32.42
CA GLU A 18 -10.34 -21.97 32.95
C GLU A 18 -8.88 -21.49 32.84
N ASN A 19 -8.06 -22.19 32.06
CA ASN A 19 -6.66 -21.89 31.80
C ASN A 19 -5.70 -22.01 33.00
N ASN A 20 -6.17 -22.54 34.13
CA ASN A 20 -5.37 -22.80 35.32
C ASN A 20 -4.58 -24.11 35.18
N LEU A 21 -3.34 -24.13 35.67
CA LEU A 21 -2.52 -25.35 35.78
C LEU A 21 -2.83 -26.04 37.11
N VAL A 22 -3.30 -27.29 37.07
CA VAL A 22 -3.74 -28.02 38.26
C VAL A 22 -3.06 -29.39 38.29
N CYS A 23 -2.62 -29.83 39.47
CA CYS A 23 -2.14 -31.19 39.64
C CYS A 23 -3.32 -32.17 39.68
N PRO A 24 -3.37 -33.20 38.83
CA PRO A 24 -4.49 -34.14 38.81
C PRO A 24 -4.56 -35.02 40.06
N ASN A 25 -3.43 -35.20 40.76
CA ASN A 25 -3.37 -36.11 41.91
C ASN A 25 -3.70 -35.42 43.25
N CYS A 26 -3.23 -34.20 43.48
CA CYS A 26 -3.43 -33.48 44.75
C CYS A 26 -4.32 -32.24 44.65
N GLY A 27 -4.78 -31.88 43.45
CA GLY A 27 -5.67 -30.73 43.22
C GLY A 27 -5.01 -29.37 43.41
N LEU A 28 -3.68 -29.30 43.59
CA LEU A 28 -2.99 -28.03 43.78
C LEU A 28 -3.06 -27.18 42.51
N VAL A 29 -3.61 -25.98 42.63
CA VAL A 29 -3.76 -25.02 41.53
C VAL A 29 -2.57 -24.06 41.52
N TYR A 30 -1.81 -24.09 40.44
CA TYR A 30 -0.77 -23.11 40.13
C TYR A 30 -1.45 -22.04 39.28
N SER A 31 -1.85 -20.94 39.94
CA SER A 31 -2.42 -19.78 39.26
C SER A 31 -1.34 -19.13 38.41
N SER A 32 -1.37 -19.38 37.12
CA SER A 32 -0.64 -18.58 36.17
C SER A 32 -1.65 -17.60 35.58
N GLU A 33 -1.72 -16.37 36.12
CA GLU A 33 -2.30 -15.24 35.38
C GLU A 33 -1.41 -14.95 34.18
N ILE A 34 -1.44 -15.86 33.21
CA ILE A 34 -0.91 -15.61 31.89
C ILE A 34 -2.08 -15.00 31.14
N LEU A 35 -2.12 -13.67 31.10
CA LEU A 35 -2.81 -12.94 30.06
C LEU A 35 -2.25 -13.45 28.72
N MET A 36 -2.88 -14.50 28.18
CA MET A 36 -2.58 -14.97 26.84
C MET A 36 -3.10 -13.91 25.88
N THR A 37 -2.19 -13.09 25.35
CA THR A 37 -2.39 -12.53 24.01
C THR A 37 -2.56 -13.73 23.08
N THR A 38 -3.81 -13.96 22.68
CA THR A 38 -4.19 -15.03 21.78
C THR A 38 -3.53 -14.83 20.43
N GLU A 39 -2.38 -15.46 20.24
CA GLU A 39 -1.89 -15.88 18.94
C GLU A 39 -2.73 -17.09 18.53
N ASN A 40 -3.89 -16.86 17.91
CA ASN A 40 -4.46 -17.67 16.82
C ASN A 40 -5.86 -17.14 16.48
N GLY A 41 -6.10 -17.10 15.18
CA GLY A 41 -7.16 -16.33 14.57
C GLY A 41 -8.55 -16.91 14.85
N GLU A 42 -9.39 -16.05 15.39
CA GLU A 42 -10.76 -15.85 14.95
C GLU A 42 -11.09 -14.40 15.30
N SER A 43 -10.99 -13.53 14.29
CA SER A 43 -11.47 -12.17 14.38
C SER A 43 -12.99 -12.20 14.49
N LEU A 44 -13.49 -12.43 15.70
CA LEU A 44 -14.79 -11.91 16.08
C LEU A 44 -14.70 -10.40 15.88
N GLU A 45 -15.42 -9.91 14.87
CA GLU A 45 -15.80 -8.52 14.68
C GLU A 45 -16.61 -8.05 15.89
N LYS A 46 -15.96 -7.96 17.05
CA LYS A 46 -16.38 -7.02 18.07
C LYS A 46 -15.84 -5.69 17.58
N ILE A 47 -16.74 -4.97 16.92
CA ILE A 47 -16.88 -3.53 17.13
C ILE A 47 -16.91 -3.35 18.65
N PHE A 48 -15.74 -3.32 19.27
CA PHE A 48 -15.62 -2.66 20.54
C PHE A 48 -15.75 -1.18 20.16
N PRO A 49 -16.87 -0.50 20.46
CA PRO A 49 -16.67 0.86 20.90
C PRO A 49 -15.64 0.70 22.01
N THR A 50 -14.52 1.41 21.90
CA THR A 50 -13.71 1.63 23.08
C THR A 50 -14.67 2.24 24.09
N LEU A 51 -15.25 1.43 24.98
CA LEU A 51 -15.79 1.90 26.24
C LEU A 51 -14.59 2.62 26.82
N PRO A 52 -14.59 3.97 26.84
CA PRO A 52 -13.43 4.67 27.30
C PRO A 52 -13.31 4.28 28.77
N LEU A 53 -12.26 3.52 29.10
CA LEU A 53 -11.86 3.19 30.47
C LEU A 53 -11.34 4.45 31.21
N GLY A 54 -11.90 5.61 30.89
CA GLY A 54 -11.46 6.91 31.32
C GLY A 54 -12.53 7.97 31.11
N SER A 55 -12.70 8.80 32.13
CA SER A 55 -13.46 10.03 32.13
C SER A 55 -12.89 11.01 31.10
N LYS A 56 -13.69 11.44 30.11
CA LYS A 56 -13.25 12.42 29.10
C LYS A 56 -13.37 13.83 29.64
N ILE A 57 -12.24 14.44 29.98
CA ILE A 57 -12.18 15.87 30.33
C ILE A 57 -12.21 16.71 29.04
N THR A 58 -13.22 17.55 28.88
CA THR A 58 -13.39 18.41 27.68
C THR A 58 -13.14 19.87 28.01
N ARG A 59 -12.88 20.73 27.02
CA ARG A 59 -12.71 22.18 27.24
C ARG A 59 -13.96 22.90 26.75
N SER A 60 -14.58 23.72 27.59
CA SER A 60 -15.70 24.57 27.22
C SER A 60 -15.27 25.71 26.29
N SER A 61 -16.25 26.34 25.62
CA SER A 61 -16.05 27.60 24.88
C SER A 61 -15.55 28.73 25.76
N SER A 62 -15.90 28.73 27.06
CA SER A 62 -15.37 29.65 28.07
C SER A 62 -13.93 29.34 28.50
N GLY A 63 -13.31 28.29 27.95
CA GLY A 63 -11.90 27.96 28.18
C GLY A 63 -11.63 27.11 29.42
N LEU A 64 -12.66 26.74 30.19
CA LEU A 64 -12.59 25.89 31.38
C LEU A 64 -12.63 24.40 31.02
N PHE A 65 -12.00 23.55 31.82
CA PHE A 65 -12.13 22.10 31.67
C PHE A 65 -13.36 21.58 32.39
N LEU A 66 -14.07 20.68 31.73
CA LEU A 66 -15.28 20.05 32.20
C LEU A 66 -15.02 18.57 32.47
N ASP A 67 -15.59 18.05 33.54
CA ASP A 67 -15.61 16.63 33.85
C ASP A 67 -16.62 15.86 32.95
N VAL A 68 -16.73 14.54 33.12
CA VAL A 68 -17.66 13.66 32.37
C VAL A 68 -19.10 14.13 32.43
N LEU A 69 -19.50 14.73 33.56
CA LEU A 69 -20.83 15.27 33.78
C LEU A 69 -20.99 16.70 33.22
N ASN A 70 -20.06 17.17 32.38
CA ASN A 70 -19.99 18.53 31.85
C ASN A 70 -19.95 19.64 32.92
N LYS A 71 -19.57 19.31 34.15
CA LYS A 71 -19.38 20.28 35.23
C LYS A 71 -17.96 20.83 35.20
N PRO A 72 -17.75 22.13 35.46
CA PRO A 72 -16.41 22.69 35.52
C PRO A 72 -15.62 22.02 36.64
N LEU A 73 -14.38 21.61 36.34
CA LEU A 73 -13.45 21.12 37.36
C LEU A 73 -13.17 22.21 38.40
N VAL A 74 -12.84 21.78 39.62
CA VAL A 74 -12.49 22.66 40.74
C VAL A 74 -11.28 23.54 40.36
N PRO A 75 -11.17 24.80 40.81
CA PRO A 75 -10.10 25.72 40.38
C PRO A 75 -8.67 25.16 40.52
N LYS A 76 -8.38 24.39 41.58
CA LYS A 76 -7.07 23.73 41.76
C LYS A 76 -6.80 22.68 40.68
N GLU A 77 -7.82 21.92 40.30
CA GLU A 77 -7.73 20.89 39.26
C GLU A 77 -7.66 21.50 37.85
N GLN A 78 -8.32 22.63 37.62
CA GLN A 78 -8.19 23.41 36.38
C GLN A 78 -6.74 23.79 36.10
N VAL A 79 -6.02 24.28 37.12
CA VAL A 79 -4.60 24.66 37.00
C VAL A 79 -3.75 23.43 36.70
N LYS A 80 -3.97 22.33 37.46
CA LYS A 80 -3.25 21.06 37.26
C LYS A 80 -3.48 20.50 35.85
N PHE A 81 -4.72 20.47 35.37
CA PHE A 81 -5.03 19.96 34.05
C PHE A 81 -4.54 20.88 32.93
N ASN A 82 -4.56 22.21 33.11
CA ASN A 82 -3.90 23.14 32.19
C ASN A 82 -2.40 22.86 32.07
N MET A 83 -1.72 22.62 33.20
CA MET A 83 -0.30 22.29 33.21
C MET A 83 -0.03 20.96 32.51
N LEU A 84 -0.79 19.91 32.86
CA LEU A 84 -0.69 18.59 32.22
C LEU A 84 -0.99 18.66 30.72
N LYS A 85 -2.00 19.42 30.31
CA LYS A 85 -2.32 19.61 28.89
C LYS A 85 -1.21 20.34 28.14
N ARG A 86 -0.59 21.36 28.74
CA ARG A 86 0.58 22.03 28.15
C ARG A 86 1.77 21.08 28.02
N ILE A 87 2.00 20.21 29.02
CA ILE A 87 3.05 19.19 28.97
C ILE A 87 2.73 18.17 27.87
N ASP A 88 1.50 17.64 27.82
CA ASP A 88 1.02 16.73 26.78
C ASP A 88 1.12 17.34 25.38
N ASP A 89 0.71 18.60 25.20
CA ASP A 89 0.85 19.32 23.93
C ASP A 89 2.34 19.48 23.53
N LYS A 90 3.22 19.79 24.50
CA LYS A 90 4.68 19.84 24.27
C LYS A 90 5.27 18.46 23.96
N MET A 91 4.83 17.41 24.66
CA MET A 91 5.23 16.04 24.40
C MET A 91 4.74 15.59 23.03
N LYS A 92 3.52 15.95 22.61
CA LYS A 92 3.01 15.72 21.25
C LYS A 92 3.79 16.49 20.19
N ILE A 93 4.30 17.68 20.48
CA ILE A 93 5.19 18.43 19.58
C ILE A 93 6.56 17.72 19.50
N TYR A 94 7.08 17.22 20.61
CA TYR A 94 8.31 16.44 20.67
C TYR A 94 8.14 15.07 19.98
N GLU A 95 7.03 14.37 20.15
CA GLU A 95 6.66 13.16 19.43
C GLU A 95 6.37 13.43 17.96
N ALA A 96 5.88 14.61 17.59
CA ALA A 96 5.77 15.01 16.19
C ALA A 96 7.16 15.18 15.54
N SER A 97 8.22 15.34 16.34
CA SER A 97 9.63 15.24 15.90
C SER A 97 10.17 13.80 15.89
N SER A 98 9.44 12.85 16.50
CA SER A 98 9.72 11.42 16.38
C SER A 98 9.39 10.90 14.98
N ILE A 99 10.13 9.88 14.57
CA ILE A 99 10.25 9.41 13.17
C ILE A 99 8.91 8.94 12.57
N LEU A 100 7.93 8.56 13.40
CA LEU A 100 6.58 8.15 13.00
C LEU A 100 5.54 9.07 13.64
N ASN A 101 5.31 10.21 13.00
CA ASN A 101 4.28 11.16 13.43
C ASN A 101 2.90 10.48 13.35
N SER A 102 2.23 10.29 14.49
CA SER A 102 0.88 9.69 14.58
C SER A 102 -0.13 10.39 13.67
N ARG A 103 0.06 11.69 13.38
CA ARG A 103 -0.76 12.44 12.41
C ARG A 103 -0.56 11.96 10.98
N LEU A 104 0.65 11.60 10.57
CA LEU A 104 0.94 11.06 9.24
C LEU A 104 0.33 9.66 9.09
N LEU A 105 0.41 8.82 10.11
CA LEU A 105 -0.25 7.51 10.11
C LEU A 105 -1.78 7.64 10.03
N ASN A 106 -2.37 8.56 10.78
CA ASN A 106 -3.80 8.84 10.66
C ASN A 106 -4.18 9.38 9.28
N THR A 107 -3.32 10.21 8.69
CA THR A 107 -3.49 10.67 7.30
C THR A 107 -3.42 9.48 6.34
N LEU A 108 -2.48 8.54 6.53
CA LEU A 108 -2.36 7.34 5.72
C LEU A 108 -3.62 6.50 5.79
N ASN A 109 -4.14 6.27 7.00
CA ASN A 109 -5.34 5.47 7.21
C ASN A 109 -6.53 6.10 6.47
N LYS A 110 -6.69 7.42 6.56
CA LYS A 110 -7.73 8.15 5.82
C LYS A 110 -7.55 8.04 4.30
N ILE A 111 -6.33 8.25 3.80
CA ILE A 111 -6.01 8.09 2.37
C ILE A 111 -6.24 6.64 1.91
N SER A 112 -5.88 5.64 2.72
CA SER A 112 -6.07 4.24 2.40
C SER A 112 -7.53 3.85 2.33
N SER A 113 -8.38 4.40 3.19
CA SER A 113 -9.83 4.21 3.13
C SER A 113 -10.41 4.78 1.84
N GLU A 114 -9.98 5.98 1.41
CA GLU A 114 -10.47 6.57 0.15
C GLU A 114 -9.94 5.88 -1.11
N LEU A 115 -8.70 5.39 -1.06
CA LEU A 115 -8.09 4.68 -2.18
C LEU A 115 -8.40 3.18 -2.20
N ASN A 116 -9.20 2.67 -1.24
CA ASN A 116 -9.52 1.25 -1.03
C ASN A 116 -8.27 0.37 -0.95
N LEU A 117 -7.27 0.79 -0.17
CA LEU A 117 -6.02 0.06 0.00
C LEU A 117 -6.13 -0.97 1.13
N SER A 118 -5.56 -2.15 0.91
CA SER A 118 -5.44 -3.16 1.97
C SER A 118 -4.53 -2.71 3.11
N LYS A 119 -4.74 -3.30 4.30
CA LYS A 119 -3.89 -3.08 5.49
C LYS A 119 -2.41 -3.39 5.22
N LYS A 120 -2.13 -4.33 4.31
CA LYS A 120 -0.77 -4.66 3.89
C LYS A 120 -0.04 -3.46 3.29
N HIS A 121 -0.68 -2.73 2.36
CA HIS A 121 -0.07 -1.54 1.75
C HIS A 121 0.27 -0.47 2.79
N ILE A 122 -0.55 -0.33 3.83
CA ILE A 122 -0.33 0.62 4.93
C ILE A 122 0.92 0.23 5.73
N ALA A 123 0.99 -1.05 6.12
CA ALA A 123 2.13 -1.60 6.86
C ALA A 123 3.43 -1.48 6.07
N ASP A 124 3.43 -1.88 4.80
CA ASP A 124 4.61 -1.82 3.93
C ASP A 124 5.05 -0.37 3.66
N THR A 125 4.09 0.55 3.54
CA THR A 125 4.37 1.99 3.43
C THR A 125 5.05 2.51 4.70
N ALA A 126 4.55 2.15 5.88
CA ALA A 126 5.13 2.58 7.16
C ALA A 126 6.54 2.00 7.37
N ILE A 127 6.76 0.73 7.02
CA ILE A 127 8.07 0.07 7.09
C ILE A 127 9.04 0.77 6.14
N LEU A 128 8.66 0.97 4.87
CA LEU A 128 9.51 1.65 3.89
C LEU A 128 9.84 3.07 4.31
N PHE A 129 8.87 3.80 4.85
CA PHE A 129 9.08 5.15 5.36
C PHE A 129 10.08 5.20 6.51
N SER A 130 9.98 4.28 7.47
CA SER A 130 10.93 4.20 8.59
C SER A 130 12.37 3.98 8.12
N LYS A 131 12.56 3.14 7.09
CA LYS A 131 13.86 2.90 6.44
C LYS A 131 14.33 4.12 5.65
N ALA A 132 13.41 4.76 4.92
CA ALA A 132 13.70 5.93 4.09
C ALA A 132 14.14 7.15 4.92
N ILE A 133 13.53 7.39 6.08
CA ILE A 133 13.95 8.51 6.94
C ILE A 133 15.39 8.32 7.42
N LYS A 134 15.73 7.12 7.92
CA LYS A 134 17.07 6.85 8.48
C LYS A 134 18.16 7.06 7.44
N THR A 135 17.92 6.56 6.23
CA THR A 135 18.86 6.66 5.12
C THR A 135 18.93 8.07 4.55
N LEU A 136 17.79 8.70 4.24
CA LEU A 136 17.75 10.03 3.62
C LEU A 136 18.24 11.15 4.55
N LYS A 137 18.09 11.02 5.87
CA LYS A 137 18.69 11.96 6.84
C LYS A 137 20.21 11.99 6.73
N ASN A 138 20.85 10.83 6.57
CA ASN A 138 22.31 10.74 6.49
C ASN A 138 22.89 11.40 5.23
N PHE A 139 22.07 11.59 4.19
CA PHE A 139 22.50 12.26 2.95
C PHE A 139 22.50 13.80 3.03
N ASN A 140 22.16 14.39 4.19
CA ASN A 140 22.28 15.81 4.64
C ASN A 140 21.88 16.99 3.71
N ASN A 141 21.65 16.78 2.41
CA ASN A 141 21.42 17.83 1.41
C ASN A 141 19.98 17.88 0.88
N LEU A 142 19.07 17.04 1.40
CA LEU A 142 17.75 16.87 0.80
C LEU A 142 16.67 17.62 1.60
N LYS A 143 16.17 18.73 1.03
CA LYS A 143 15.04 19.54 1.53
C LYS A 143 13.68 18.85 1.33
N PHE A 144 13.53 17.59 1.73
CA PHE A 144 12.22 16.92 1.72
C PHE A 144 11.55 16.97 3.08
N THR A 145 10.27 17.33 3.09
CA THR A 145 9.43 17.18 4.28
C THR A 145 9.10 15.71 4.51
N TYR A 146 8.83 15.34 5.76
CA TYR A 146 8.33 14.00 6.09
C TYR A 146 7.09 13.61 5.29
N THR A 147 6.18 14.55 5.04
CA THR A 147 4.99 14.35 4.19
C THR A 147 5.36 13.95 2.77
N THR A 148 6.40 14.54 2.19
CA THR A 148 6.85 14.22 0.83
C THR A 148 7.47 12.82 0.77
N ILE A 149 8.31 12.48 1.75
CA ILE A 149 8.91 11.14 1.86
C ILE A 149 7.81 10.10 2.01
N PHE A 150 6.83 10.36 2.87
CA PHE A 150 5.71 9.47 3.13
C PHE A 150 4.84 9.25 1.89
N ALA A 151 4.52 10.33 1.15
CA ALA A 151 3.80 10.24 -0.12
C ALA A 151 4.60 9.47 -1.19
N ALA A 152 5.93 9.62 -1.21
CA ALA A 152 6.80 8.87 -2.10
C ALA A 152 6.87 7.38 -1.76
N CYS A 153 6.92 7.02 -0.46
CA CYS A 153 6.84 5.63 -0.02
C CYS A 153 5.51 5.00 -0.43
N LEU A 154 4.38 5.67 -0.19
CA LEU A 154 3.07 5.19 -0.60
C LEU A 154 3.01 5.00 -2.12
N PHE A 155 3.51 5.98 -2.89
CA PHE A 155 3.59 5.87 -4.34
C PHE A 155 4.39 4.65 -4.80
N LEU A 156 5.55 4.37 -4.18
CA LEU A 156 6.35 3.19 -4.52
C LEU A 156 5.61 1.89 -4.20
N ILE A 157 5.03 1.75 -3.01
CA ILE A 157 4.29 0.54 -2.63
C ILE A 157 3.12 0.29 -3.59
N LEU A 158 2.36 1.33 -3.94
CA LEU A 158 1.26 1.22 -4.91
C LEU A 158 1.75 0.87 -6.32
N ARG A 159 2.97 1.26 -6.68
CA ARG A 159 3.58 0.83 -7.95
C ARG A 159 4.05 -0.62 -7.91
N PHE A 160 4.31 -1.19 -6.74
CA PHE A 160 4.82 -2.55 -6.63
C PHE A 160 3.68 -3.55 -6.48
N GLU A 161 2.70 -3.25 -5.63
CA GLU A 161 1.73 -4.23 -5.17
C GLU A 161 0.33 -4.06 -5.76
N ALA A 162 -0.06 -2.86 -6.20
CA ALA A 162 -1.42 -2.63 -6.67
C ALA A 162 -1.64 -3.20 -8.09
N THR A 163 -1.99 -4.48 -8.19
CA THR A 163 -2.28 -5.17 -9.46
C THR A 163 -3.57 -4.71 -10.14
N ASN A 164 -4.52 -4.17 -9.37
CA ASN A 164 -5.86 -3.84 -9.87
C ASN A 164 -6.13 -2.33 -9.96
N LYS A 165 -5.15 -1.47 -9.63
CA LYS A 165 -5.31 -0.01 -9.70
C LYS A 165 -4.03 0.67 -10.14
N VAL A 166 -4.16 1.58 -11.10
CA VAL A 166 -3.06 2.45 -11.53
C VAL A 166 -3.24 3.79 -10.82
N VAL A 167 -2.50 3.98 -9.72
CA VAL A 167 -2.55 5.23 -8.96
C VAL A 167 -1.54 6.22 -9.56
N ASN A 168 -2.04 7.34 -10.05
CA ASN A 168 -1.21 8.38 -10.64
C ASN A 168 -0.61 9.30 -9.56
N LEU A 169 0.55 9.89 -9.84
CA LEU A 169 1.14 10.93 -8.97
C LEU A 169 0.15 12.07 -8.70
N THR A 170 -0.69 12.41 -9.67
CA THR A 170 -1.73 13.43 -9.55
C THR A 170 -2.81 13.07 -8.54
N GLU A 171 -3.16 11.79 -8.45
CA GLU A 171 -4.16 11.29 -7.52
C GLU A 171 -3.59 11.37 -6.10
N ILE A 172 -2.34 10.91 -5.91
CA ILE A 172 -1.65 10.98 -4.62
C ILE A 172 -1.52 12.44 -4.15
N THR A 173 -1.06 13.36 -4.99
CA THR A 173 -0.94 14.77 -4.57
C THR A 173 -2.27 15.36 -4.14
N LYS A 174 -3.35 15.09 -4.89
CA LYS A 174 -4.70 15.57 -4.53
C LYS A 174 -5.19 14.98 -3.21
N MET A 175 -4.91 13.70 -2.95
CA MET A 175 -5.26 13.07 -1.68
C MET A 175 -4.53 13.71 -0.50
N PHE A 176 -3.22 13.95 -0.63
CA PHE A 176 -2.46 14.63 0.42
C PHE A 176 -2.90 16.08 0.63
N GLU A 177 -3.18 16.82 -0.45
CA GLU A 177 -3.70 18.19 -0.39
C GLU A 177 -5.05 18.25 0.33
N LYS A 178 -5.96 17.31 0.05
CA LYS A 178 -7.27 17.19 0.71
C LYS A 178 -7.16 17.06 2.23
N TYR A 179 -6.11 16.40 2.72
CA TYR A 179 -5.85 16.25 4.16
C TYR A 179 -4.92 17.32 4.74
N GLY A 180 -4.72 18.43 4.03
CA GLY A 180 -3.98 19.60 4.52
C GLY A 180 -2.46 19.53 4.30
N HIS A 181 -1.96 18.56 3.54
CA HIS A 181 -0.53 18.41 3.26
C HIS A 181 -0.19 18.95 1.87
N ARG A 182 0.67 19.96 1.80
CA ARG A 182 1.17 20.50 0.52
C ARG A 182 2.30 19.62 -0.02
N VAL A 183 2.05 18.86 -1.08
CA VAL A 183 3.04 17.98 -1.70
C VAL A 183 3.04 18.13 -3.23
N SER A 184 4.20 18.36 -3.83
CA SER A 184 4.35 18.54 -5.29
C SER A 184 4.69 17.21 -5.99
N LYS A 185 4.10 16.98 -7.17
CA LYS A 185 4.33 15.78 -8.01
C LYS A 185 5.81 15.55 -8.30
N SER A 186 6.53 16.62 -8.66
CA SER A 186 7.96 16.55 -8.99
C SER A 186 8.79 16.14 -7.78
N LYS A 187 8.45 16.65 -6.59
CA LYS A 187 9.13 16.28 -5.34
C LYS A 187 8.85 14.83 -4.95
N ILE A 188 7.61 14.36 -5.11
CA ILE A 188 7.27 12.94 -4.87
C ILE A 188 8.06 12.05 -5.83
N GLY A 189 8.06 12.36 -7.13
CA GLY A 189 8.76 11.58 -8.14
C GLY A 189 10.27 11.50 -7.88
N TRP A 190 10.90 12.63 -7.59
CA TRP A 190 12.34 12.68 -7.28
C TRP A 190 12.68 11.97 -5.96
N CYS A 191 11.85 12.14 -4.93
CA CYS A 191 12.01 11.44 -3.66
C CYS A 191 11.85 9.92 -3.84
N ALA A 192 10.86 9.47 -4.61
CA ALA A 192 10.64 8.06 -4.92
C ALA A 192 11.81 7.45 -5.70
N PHE A 193 12.39 8.20 -6.64
CA PHE A 193 13.61 7.77 -7.33
C PHE A 193 14.78 7.57 -6.35
N LEU A 194 15.00 8.53 -5.45
CA LEU A 194 16.06 8.44 -4.44
C LEU A 194 15.85 7.30 -3.45
N ILE A 195 14.61 7.05 -3.03
CA ILE A 195 14.27 5.91 -2.18
C ILE A 195 14.57 4.60 -2.91
N ASN A 196 14.17 4.47 -4.19
CA ASN A 196 14.48 3.28 -4.97
C ASN A 196 15.99 3.07 -5.12
N LYS A 197 16.76 4.15 -5.35
CA LYS A 197 18.21 4.08 -5.52
C LYS A 197 18.94 3.73 -4.23
N ASN A 198 18.65 4.44 -3.15
CA ASN A 198 19.49 4.44 -1.95
C ASN A 198 18.97 3.51 -0.84
N VAL A 199 17.67 3.22 -0.83
CA VAL A 199 17.03 2.40 0.22
C VAL A 199 16.74 1.00 -0.30
N LEU A 200 16.30 0.92 -1.55
CA LEU A 200 15.98 -0.34 -2.21
C LEU A 200 17.11 -0.83 -3.12
N ASN A 201 18.26 -0.14 -3.20
CA ASN A 201 19.41 -0.53 -4.03
C ASN A 201 19.06 -0.82 -5.49
N ASN A 202 18.24 0.04 -6.11
CA ASN A 202 17.69 -0.16 -7.45
C ASN A 202 16.95 -1.50 -7.61
N PHE A 203 16.26 -1.97 -6.56
CA PHE A 203 15.43 -3.18 -6.58
C PHE A 203 14.50 -3.26 -7.79
N ILE A 204 14.10 -2.09 -8.31
CA ILE A 204 13.34 -1.97 -9.55
C ILE A 204 14.17 -1.25 -10.59
N GLY A 205 14.76 -2.06 -11.45
CA GLY A 205 15.23 -1.66 -12.76
C GLY A 205 14.07 -1.37 -13.71
N PHE A 206 14.39 -0.71 -14.81
CA PHE A 206 13.44 -0.28 -15.84
C PHE A 206 12.63 -1.42 -16.44
N GLU A 207 13.29 -2.54 -16.78
CA GLU A 207 12.65 -3.71 -17.38
C GLU A 207 11.65 -4.38 -16.43
N LYS A 208 12.05 -4.56 -15.16
CA LYS A 208 11.17 -5.12 -14.12
C LYS A 208 9.92 -4.28 -13.93
N LEU A 209 10.05 -2.97 -14.03
CA LEU A 209 8.91 -2.06 -13.98
C LEU A 209 7.97 -2.25 -15.18
N ILE A 210 8.49 -2.41 -16.40
CA ILE A 210 7.65 -2.72 -17.58
C ILE A 210 6.89 -4.03 -17.35
N LYS A 211 7.55 -5.08 -16.85
CA LYS A 211 6.92 -6.37 -16.53
C LYS A 211 5.76 -6.23 -15.55
N LEU A 212 5.93 -5.45 -14.47
CA LEU A 212 4.86 -5.17 -13.50
C LEU A 212 3.67 -4.43 -14.13
N TYR A 213 3.91 -3.52 -15.07
CA TYR A 213 2.83 -2.81 -15.76
C TYR A 213 2.16 -3.65 -16.83
N ILE A 214 2.88 -4.56 -17.48
CA ILE A 214 2.26 -5.57 -18.36
C ILE A 214 1.27 -6.40 -17.53
N GLU A 215 1.70 -6.92 -16.38
CA GLU A 215 0.84 -7.66 -15.44
C GLU A 215 -0.42 -6.85 -15.11
N ARG A 216 -0.24 -5.63 -14.60
CA ARG A 216 -1.31 -4.73 -14.16
C ARG A 216 -2.30 -4.36 -15.27
N TYR A 217 -1.80 -4.05 -16.47
CA TYR A 217 -2.69 -3.70 -17.57
C TYR A 217 -3.43 -4.92 -18.11
N THR A 218 -2.81 -6.09 -18.10
CA THR A 218 -3.48 -7.33 -18.50
C THR A 218 -4.55 -7.74 -17.49
N THR A 219 -4.34 -7.60 -16.18
CA THR A 219 -5.41 -7.83 -15.18
C THR A 219 -6.57 -6.86 -15.35
N LEU A 220 -6.29 -5.57 -15.58
CA LEU A 220 -7.32 -4.57 -15.87
C LEU A 220 -8.10 -4.88 -17.15
N LEU A 221 -7.41 -5.27 -18.22
CA LEU A 221 -8.05 -5.64 -19.49
C LEU A 221 -8.90 -6.89 -19.36
N ALA A 222 -8.42 -7.91 -18.65
CA ALA A 222 -9.16 -9.16 -18.41
C ALA A 222 -10.47 -8.91 -17.64
N ASN A 223 -10.44 -7.98 -16.67
CA ASN A 223 -11.60 -7.65 -15.85
C ASN A 223 -12.52 -6.57 -16.46
N SER A 224 -12.17 -6.01 -17.62
CA SER A 224 -12.96 -4.95 -18.24
C SER A 224 -14.10 -5.49 -19.09
N GLU A 225 -15.29 -4.90 -18.94
CA GLU A 225 -16.46 -5.20 -19.77
C GLU A 225 -16.23 -4.91 -21.26
N ILE A 226 -15.37 -3.94 -21.56
CA ILE A 226 -14.98 -3.60 -22.94
C ILE A 226 -14.36 -4.82 -23.61
N THR A 227 -13.44 -5.51 -22.94
CA THR A 227 -12.78 -6.70 -23.48
C THR A 227 -13.78 -7.84 -23.69
N SER A 228 -14.61 -8.14 -22.70
CA SER A 228 -15.58 -9.25 -22.81
C SER A 228 -16.58 -9.02 -23.95
N ASN A 229 -17.09 -7.80 -24.10
CA ASN A 229 -18.01 -7.43 -25.18
C ASN A 229 -17.35 -7.50 -26.55
N LYS A 230 -16.11 -7.01 -26.69
CA LYS A 230 -15.38 -7.06 -27.96
C LYS A 230 -15.04 -8.49 -28.38
N LEU A 231 -14.68 -9.37 -27.45
CA LEU A 231 -14.43 -10.79 -27.74
C LEU A 231 -15.70 -11.50 -28.21
N LYS A 232 -16.84 -11.28 -27.53
CA LYS A 232 -18.15 -11.81 -27.94
C LYS A 232 -18.55 -11.33 -29.34
N MET A 233 -18.42 -10.04 -29.61
CA MET A 233 -18.70 -9.47 -30.95
C MET A 233 -17.83 -10.08 -32.06
N ARG A 234 -16.60 -10.50 -31.72
CA ARG A 234 -15.66 -11.13 -32.65
C ARG A 234 -15.83 -12.64 -32.74
N LYS A 235 -16.82 -13.22 -32.06
CA LYS A 235 -17.07 -14.67 -31.97
C LYS A 235 -15.83 -15.45 -31.52
N ILE A 236 -15.03 -14.86 -30.63
CA ILE A 236 -13.93 -15.56 -29.99
C ILE A 236 -14.54 -16.30 -28.79
N GLU A 237 -14.62 -17.63 -28.88
CA GLU A 237 -15.22 -18.50 -27.86
C GLU A 237 -14.44 -18.50 -26.54
N SER A 238 -13.19 -18.02 -26.58
CA SER A 238 -12.33 -17.95 -25.41
C SER A 238 -12.81 -16.92 -24.40
N ASN A 239 -12.78 -17.28 -23.11
CA ASN A 239 -12.97 -16.34 -22.02
C ASN A 239 -11.93 -15.19 -22.10
N SER A 240 -12.36 -13.98 -21.75
CA SER A 240 -11.53 -12.78 -21.60
C SER A 240 -10.19 -13.04 -20.91
N VAL A 241 -10.21 -13.77 -19.79
CA VAL A 241 -9.01 -14.12 -19.02
C VAL A 241 -8.03 -14.95 -19.86
N PHE A 242 -8.52 -15.91 -20.65
CA PHE A 242 -7.67 -16.76 -21.48
C PHE A 242 -7.05 -15.99 -22.64
N PHE A 243 -7.84 -15.18 -23.36
CA PHE A 243 -7.30 -14.37 -24.44
C PHE A 243 -6.24 -13.38 -23.92
N ILE A 244 -6.52 -12.71 -22.80
CA ILE A 244 -5.59 -11.74 -22.22
C ILE A 244 -4.33 -12.41 -21.65
N SER A 245 -4.42 -13.65 -21.16
CA SER A 245 -3.22 -14.39 -20.72
C SER A 245 -2.28 -14.73 -21.89
N LEU A 246 -2.84 -15.04 -23.07
CA LEU A 246 -2.04 -15.19 -24.30
C LEU A 246 -1.38 -13.87 -24.71
N VAL A 247 -2.13 -12.76 -24.69
CA VAL A 247 -1.60 -11.42 -24.97
C VAL A 247 -0.50 -11.04 -23.99
N LYS A 248 -0.67 -11.35 -22.70
CA LYS A 248 0.33 -11.13 -21.65
C LYS A 248 1.62 -11.90 -21.94
N LYS A 249 1.51 -13.21 -22.22
CA LYS A 249 2.65 -14.07 -22.54
C LYS A 249 3.41 -13.50 -23.74
N GLU A 250 2.69 -13.10 -24.77
CA GLU A 250 3.33 -12.55 -25.96
C GLU A 250 3.93 -11.16 -25.74
N ALA A 251 3.31 -10.30 -24.93
CA ALA A 251 3.90 -9.00 -24.57
C ALA A 251 5.23 -9.16 -23.82
N LEU A 252 5.33 -10.15 -22.92
CA LEU A 252 6.58 -10.49 -22.25
C LEU A 252 7.63 -11.07 -23.20
N ASN A 253 7.21 -11.91 -24.15
CA ASN A 253 8.09 -12.41 -25.21
C ASN A 253 8.67 -11.27 -26.05
N LEU A 254 7.84 -10.30 -26.45
CA LEU A 254 8.27 -9.13 -27.20
C LEU A 254 9.26 -8.29 -26.38
N LEU A 255 8.99 -8.06 -25.09
CA LEU A 255 9.91 -7.34 -24.21
C LEU A 255 11.30 -7.98 -24.16
N ASN A 256 11.37 -9.31 -24.04
CA ASN A 256 12.64 -10.04 -23.94
C ASN A 256 13.47 -9.99 -25.25
N ARG A 257 12.88 -9.62 -26.39
CA ARG A 257 13.57 -9.47 -27.67
C ARG A 257 14.16 -8.08 -27.90
N ILE A 258 13.80 -7.11 -27.06
CA ILE A 258 14.21 -5.72 -27.22
C ILE A 258 15.40 -5.46 -26.31
N ASN A 259 16.46 -4.83 -26.84
CA ASN A 259 17.58 -4.40 -26.02
C ASN A 259 17.13 -3.27 -25.08
N THR A 260 17.43 -3.42 -23.78
CA THR A 260 17.06 -2.45 -22.73
C THR A 260 17.58 -1.04 -23.00
N GLN A 261 18.70 -0.90 -23.70
CA GLN A 261 19.26 0.40 -24.11
C GLN A 261 18.35 1.15 -25.10
N GLU A 262 17.65 0.44 -25.98
CA GLU A 262 16.79 1.06 -27.00
C GLU A 262 15.49 1.64 -26.43
N ILE A 263 15.08 1.16 -25.26
CA ILE A 263 13.87 1.59 -24.56
C ILE A 263 14.17 2.54 -23.40
N GLN A 264 15.46 2.79 -23.10
CA GLN A 264 15.87 3.72 -22.06
C GLN A 264 15.43 5.15 -22.37
N GLY A 265 15.07 5.93 -21.33
CA GLY A 265 14.58 7.30 -21.48
C GLY A 265 13.10 7.42 -21.86
N ARG A 266 12.44 6.34 -22.28
CA ARG A 266 10.99 6.31 -22.52
C ARG A 266 10.22 5.98 -21.25
N ASN A 267 8.93 6.33 -21.23
CA ASN A 267 8.08 6.05 -20.10
C ASN A 267 7.70 4.56 -20.06
N PRO A 268 8.06 3.80 -19.00
CA PRO A 268 7.86 2.36 -18.92
C PRO A 268 6.37 1.96 -18.93
N TYR A 269 5.48 2.82 -18.45
CA TYR A 269 4.04 2.56 -18.49
C TYR A 269 3.50 2.56 -19.92
N ILE A 270 3.98 3.52 -20.72
CA ILE A 270 3.56 3.67 -22.12
C ILE A 270 4.14 2.54 -22.95
N ILE A 271 5.38 2.12 -22.66
CA ILE A 271 6.00 0.94 -23.27
C ILE A 271 5.19 -0.32 -22.97
N ALA A 272 4.80 -0.57 -21.72
CA ALA A 272 3.99 -1.73 -21.36
C ALA A 272 2.67 -1.77 -22.15
N ALA A 273 1.95 -0.65 -22.23
CA ALA A 273 0.71 -0.55 -23.01
C ALA A 273 0.94 -0.73 -24.52
N ALA A 274 2.04 -0.21 -25.06
CA ALA A 274 2.41 -0.37 -26.46
C ALA A 274 2.76 -1.84 -26.79
N LEU A 275 3.50 -2.52 -25.92
CA LEU A 275 3.80 -3.95 -26.05
C LEU A 275 2.52 -4.80 -26.01
N ILE A 276 1.58 -4.50 -25.10
CA ILE A 276 0.28 -5.16 -25.05
C ILE A 276 -0.49 -4.95 -26.37
N TYR A 277 -0.48 -3.74 -26.91
CA TYR A 277 -1.13 -3.45 -28.20
C TYR A 277 -0.53 -4.26 -29.36
N LEU A 278 0.81 -4.34 -29.43
CA LEU A 278 1.51 -5.13 -30.44
C LEU A 278 1.26 -6.64 -30.26
N ALA A 279 1.30 -7.13 -29.02
CA ALA A 279 0.99 -8.51 -28.69
C ALA A 279 -0.45 -8.89 -29.06
N ASN A 280 -1.43 -8.03 -28.75
CA ASN A 280 -2.83 -8.22 -29.14
C ASN A 280 -2.98 -8.34 -30.67
N LYS A 281 -2.27 -7.53 -31.45
CA LYS A 281 -2.25 -7.68 -32.92
C LYS A 281 -1.65 -9.02 -33.36
N LYS A 282 -0.55 -9.43 -32.76
CA LYS A 282 0.17 -10.66 -33.12
C LYS A 282 -0.65 -11.91 -32.79
N VAL A 283 -1.14 -12.02 -31.56
CA VAL A 283 -2.01 -13.13 -31.11
C VAL A 283 -3.25 -13.24 -31.99
N SER A 284 -3.87 -12.11 -32.33
CA SER A 284 -5.05 -12.12 -33.21
C SER A 284 -4.72 -12.61 -34.63
N LYS A 285 -3.54 -12.26 -35.16
CA LYS A 285 -3.06 -12.75 -36.45
C LYS A 285 -2.84 -14.28 -36.42
N GLU A 286 -2.27 -14.80 -35.33
CA GLU A 286 -2.06 -16.24 -35.13
C GLU A 286 -3.40 -17.00 -35.04
N MET A 287 -4.39 -16.41 -34.36
CA MET A 287 -5.76 -16.93 -34.29
C MET A 287 -6.60 -16.66 -35.55
N LYS A 288 -6.03 -16.04 -36.59
CA LYS A 288 -6.72 -15.66 -37.85
C LYS A 288 -7.97 -14.78 -37.64
N VAL A 289 -7.97 -13.95 -36.60
CA VAL A 289 -9.06 -13.01 -36.28
C VAL A 289 -8.59 -11.56 -36.35
N ARG A 290 -9.53 -10.62 -36.55
CA ARG A 290 -9.22 -9.19 -36.41
C ARG A 290 -8.92 -8.87 -34.94
N PRO A 291 -7.95 -7.99 -34.64
CA PRO A 291 -7.63 -7.61 -33.27
C PRO A 291 -8.88 -7.14 -32.51
N PRO A 292 -9.26 -7.81 -31.40
CA PRO A 292 -10.49 -7.49 -30.69
C PRO A 292 -10.38 -6.14 -29.97
N LEU A 293 -9.22 -5.89 -29.36
CA LEU A 293 -8.92 -4.63 -28.68
C LEU A 293 -8.30 -3.62 -29.64
N SER A 294 -8.93 -2.46 -29.76
CA SER A 294 -8.35 -1.32 -30.44
C SER A 294 -7.34 -0.59 -29.56
N LEU A 295 -6.57 0.31 -30.17
CA LEU A 295 -5.68 1.21 -29.43
C LEU A 295 -6.46 2.10 -28.45
N GLN A 296 -7.68 2.50 -28.82
CA GLN A 296 -8.54 3.32 -27.96
C GLN A 296 -9.03 2.53 -26.75
N ASP A 297 -9.38 1.26 -26.94
CA ASP A 297 -9.85 0.39 -25.84
C ASP A 297 -8.75 0.22 -24.78
N ILE A 298 -7.52 -0.07 -25.22
CA ILE A 298 -6.35 -0.17 -24.33
C ILE A 298 -6.06 1.17 -23.66
N ALA A 299 -6.10 2.28 -24.40
CA ALA A 299 -5.89 3.62 -23.85
C ALA A 299 -6.91 3.95 -22.74
N ASN A 300 -8.19 3.62 -22.97
CA ASN A 300 -9.26 3.87 -22.01
C ASN A 300 -9.09 3.01 -20.74
N VAL A 301 -8.89 1.70 -20.89
CA VAL A 301 -8.74 0.78 -19.74
C VAL A 301 -7.48 1.09 -18.94
N CYS A 302 -6.37 1.41 -19.60
CA CYS A 302 -5.10 1.74 -18.94
C CYS A 302 -5.02 3.18 -18.43
N ASN A 303 -6.02 4.03 -18.71
CA ASN A 303 -6.03 5.47 -18.44
C ASN A 303 -4.79 6.20 -18.99
N LEU A 304 -4.49 5.98 -20.27
CA LEU A 304 -3.35 6.53 -20.98
C LEU A 304 -3.79 7.33 -22.21
N LYS A 305 -2.94 8.24 -22.67
CA LYS A 305 -3.18 8.98 -23.92
C LYS A 305 -2.94 8.06 -25.12
N ARG A 306 -3.95 7.90 -25.97
CA ARG A 306 -3.88 7.09 -27.21
C ARG A 306 -2.68 7.42 -28.09
N PHE A 307 -2.41 8.71 -28.31
CA PHE A 307 -1.30 9.17 -29.14
C PHE A 307 0.05 8.67 -28.63
N SER A 308 0.28 8.73 -27.32
CA SER A 308 1.53 8.26 -26.72
C SER A 308 1.74 6.75 -26.87
N ILE A 309 0.66 5.95 -26.79
CA ILE A 309 0.76 4.50 -27.05
C ILE A 309 1.09 4.25 -28.52
N ARG A 310 0.47 5.00 -29.45
CA ARG A 310 0.72 4.86 -30.90
C ARG A 310 2.19 5.07 -31.24
N ASP A 311 2.77 6.18 -30.80
CA ASP A 311 4.15 6.54 -31.14
C ASP A 311 5.15 5.51 -30.60
N ASN A 312 4.93 5.05 -29.37
CA ASN A 312 5.78 4.02 -28.78
C ASN A 312 5.57 2.67 -29.47
N ALA A 313 4.35 2.33 -29.90
CA ALA A 313 4.11 1.09 -30.62
C ALA A 313 4.78 1.08 -32.00
N ILE A 314 4.78 2.21 -32.72
CA ILE A 314 5.49 2.34 -34.01
C ILE A 314 6.99 2.14 -33.79
N TYR A 315 7.56 2.88 -32.84
CA TYR A 315 8.98 2.77 -32.50
C TYR A 315 9.39 1.34 -32.11
N LEU A 316 8.65 0.69 -31.20
CA LEU A 316 8.94 -0.67 -30.76
C LEU A 316 8.80 -1.67 -31.92
N TYR A 317 7.85 -1.46 -32.82
CA TYR A 317 7.66 -2.32 -33.99
C TYR A 317 8.84 -2.26 -34.96
N GLU A 318 9.42 -1.08 -35.20
CA GLU A 318 10.64 -0.92 -36.00
C GLU A 318 11.83 -1.63 -35.37
N LYS A 319 12.00 -1.49 -34.05
CA LYS A 319 13.08 -2.18 -33.32
C LYS A 319 12.94 -3.69 -33.33
N LEU A 320 11.72 -4.19 -33.17
CA LEU A 320 11.43 -5.63 -33.21
C LEU A 320 11.62 -6.24 -34.61
N LYS A 321 11.49 -5.46 -35.68
CA LYS A 321 11.81 -5.92 -37.04
C LYS A 321 13.30 -6.10 -37.26
N ASN A 322 14.10 -5.19 -36.71
CA ASN A 322 15.56 -5.21 -36.86
C ASN A 322 16.26 -6.19 -35.90
N ALA A 323 15.51 -6.76 -34.95
CA ALA A 323 15.98 -7.81 -34.02
C ALA A 323 15.79 -9.23 -34.59
N ILE A 324 15.42 -9.35 -35.86
CA ILE A 324 15.35 -10.56 -36.68
C ILE A 324 16.34 -10.37 -37.83
#